data_AF-A0A7C3KX88-F1
#
_entry.id   AF-A0A7C3KX88-F1
#
_cell.length_a   1.000
_cell.length_b   1.000
_cell.length_c   1.000
_cell.angle_alpha   90.00
_cell.angle_beta   90.00
_cell.angle_gamma   90.00
#
_symmetry.space_group_name_H-M   'P 1'
#
loop_
_entity.id
_entity.type
_entity.pdbx_description
1 polymer ?
#
loop_
_entity_poly.entity_id
_entity_poly.type
_entity_poly.pdbx_seq_one_letter_code
_entity_poly.pdbx_strand_id
1 'polypeptide(L)'
;MVNPRLWVLGRRNSRDQAPASHLSAERGAHLLREAQAHGGRLDPRIHNRLRRRATQKAAHRERVAHEPEHDGGADLDSRRLLKGRHPAERGRDRHVKISSDPILIGNAIERFLGRDPEEIRRVAKETLEGHLRGVLATLTPEEVNEDRLKFAGELSHESEEDLVKLGIQLDTLKIQHVSDDVDYLDSIGRKAIAKVIRDAEIAESDAKRAAEQTEAENMGRANVTRANAEAAIARLQNDLRRIQADLEARVQSEEERTTAAAREARATAEQELQRIRAELETIRLQADAVLPAEANKVAQEFVARGEAASIREQGSAMAEAFTRLHEAWREAGSNALSVYLIEDIDKLLKRAADGIARVQVENLNVIDSGEGKTLSAYVAAYPAMMETVFDAVKRTTGIDIAGEISGTNHTPEKEEQSR
;
A
#
# COMPACT_ATOMS: atom_id res chain seq x y z
N MET A 1 18.34 -8.97 35.73
CA MET A 1 17.66 -10.02 36.51
C MET A 1 17.02 -11.01 35.56
N VAL A 2 17.73 -12.10 35.22
CA VAL A 2 17.15 -13.25 34.51
C VAL A 2 17.78 -14.50 35.14
N ASN A 3 16.93 -15.38 35.66
CA ASN A 3 17.30 -16.61 36.34
C ASN A 3 16.85 -17.79 35.46
N PRO A 4 17.75 -18.68 34.99
CA PRO A 4 17.37 -19.89 34.28
C PRO A 4 17.39 -21.10 35.22
N ARG A 5 16.23 -21.72 35.46
CA ARG A 5 16.13 -22.99 36.19
C ARG A 5 15.53 -24.09 35.32
N LEU A 6 16.38 -25.08 35.07
CA LEU A 6 16.14 -26.53 35.02
C LEU A 6 14.97 -27.08 34.19
N TRP A 7 15.32 -27.76 33.10
CA TRP A 7 14.52 -28.85 32.53
C TRP A 7 14.76 -30.15 33.32
N VAL A 8 13.69 -30.71 33.90
CA VAL A 8 13.68 -32.06 34.47
C VAL A 8 13.04 -33.00 33.44
N LEU A 9 13.82 -33.95 32.92
CA LEU A 9 13.30 -35.08 32.14
C LEU A 9 12.59 -36.06 33.08
N GLY A 10 11.27 -36.10 33.03
CA GLY A 10 10.47 -37.17 33.61
C GLY A 10 10.30 -38.33 32.64
N ARG A 11 11.00 -39.44 32.88
CA ARG A 11 10.62 -40.75 32.32
C ARG A 11 9.24 -41.11 32.87
N ARG A 12 8.26 -41.37 32.00
CA ARG A 12 7.06 -42.14 32.35
C ARG A 12 6.94 -43.37 31.48
N ASN A 13 6.40 -44.37 32.15
CA ASN A 13 6.53 -45.79 31.92
C ASN A 13 5.61 -46.26 30.80
N SER A 14 6.10 -47.24 30.05
CA SER A 14 5.41 -47.99 29.01
C SER A 14 4.32 -48.88 29.61
N ARG A 15 3.05 -48.62 29.28
CA ARG A 15 1.92 -49.57 29.24
C ARG A 15 0.69 -48.80 28.74
N ASP A 16 0.58 -48.72 27.41
CA ASP A 16 -0.66 -48.61 26.63
C ASP A 16 -0.25 -48.36 25.17
N GLN A 17 -0.06 -49.46 24.43
CA GLN A 17 0.13 -49.43 22.98
C GLN A 17 -1.19 -49.80 22.31
N ALA A 18 -1.97 -48.77 21.95
CA ALA A 18 -2.90 -48.86 20.82
C ALA A 18 -2.17 -48.45 19.52
N PRO A 19 -2.54 -48.96 18.33
CA PRO A 19 -1.66 -48.95 17.16
C PRO A 19 -1.53 -47.54 16.55
N ALA A 20 -0.40 -46.88 16.83
CA ALA A 20 -0.04 -45.55 16.33
C ALA A 20 0.39 -45.50 14.84
N SER A 21 0.04 -46.51 14.03
CA SER A 21 0.51 -46.62 12.63
C SER A 21 -0.36 -45.89 11.61
N HIS A 22 -1.65 -45.67 11.89
CA HIS A 22 -2.57 -45.02 10.94
C HIS A 22 -2.69 -43.50 11.10
N LEU A 23 -2.71 -42.99 12.35
CA LEU A 23 -2.86 -41.56 12.65
C LEU A 23 -1.62 -40.70 12.34
N SER A 24 -0.45 -41.32 12.14
CA SER A 24 0.79 -40.63 11.79
C SER A 24 0.86 -40.20 10.32
N ALA A 25 0.20 -40.92 9.41
CA ALA A 25 0.35 -40.72 7.98
C ALA A 25 -0.52 -39.56 7.44
N GLU A 26 -1.72 -39.37 8.00
CA GLU A 26 -2.64 -38.31 7.57
C GLU A 26 -2.22 -36.94 8.10
N ARG A 27 -1.71 -36.87 9.34
CA ARG A 27 -1.08 -35.66 9.88
C ARG A 27 0.15 -35.25 9.05
N GLY A 28 0.93 -36.20 8.56
CA GLY A 28 2.08 -35.93 7.69
C GLY A 28 1.68 -35.38 6.31
N ALA A 29 0.57 -35.85 5.73
CA ALA A 29 0.05 -35.37 4.45
C ALA A 29 -0.61 -33.98 4.54
N HIS A 30 -1.17 -33.64 5.72
CA HIS A 30 -1.70 -32.30 5.98
C HIS A 30 -0.58 -31.26 6.08
N LEU A 31 0.46 -31.56 6.87
CA LEU A 31 1.63 -30.68 7.04
C LEU A 31 2.40 -30.45 5.73
N LEU A 32 2.40 -31.42 4.82
CA LEU A 32 3.00 -31.27 3.47
C LEU A 32 2.20 -30.31 2.58
N ARG A 33 0.87 -30.34 2.67
CA ARG A 33 -0.01 -29.41 1.92
C ARG A 33 0.09 -28.00 2.46
N GLU A 34 0.16 -27.84 3.79
CA GLU A 34 0.39 -26.53 4.42
C GLU A 34 1.78 -25.95 4.11
N ALA A 35 2.83 -26.78 4.11
CA ALA A 35 4.18 -26.32 3.80
C ALA A 35 4.36 -25.92 2.32
N GLN A 36 3.67 -26.58 1.39
CA GLN A 36 3.66 -26.20 -0.03
C GLN A 36 2.80 -24.95 -0.31
N ALA A 37 1.71 -24.74 0.46
CA ALA A 37 0.88 -23.55 0.35
C ALA A 37 1.57 -22.26 0.86
N HIS A 38 2.52 -22.39 1.79
CA HIS A 38 3.23 -21.26 2.41
C HIS A 38 4.65 -20.99 1.87
N GLY A 39 5.06 -21.60 0.75
CA GLY A 39 6.31 -21.25 0.07
C GLY A 39 7.61 -21.56 0.82
N GLY A 40 7.54 -22.33 1.92
CA GLY A 40 8.71 -22.72 2.71
C GLY A 40 9.48 -23.87 2.08
N ARG A 41 10.78 -23.68 1.80
CA ARG A 41 11.67 -24.76 1.34
C ARG A 41 11.88 -25.78 2.47
N LEU A 42 11.28 -26.96 2.34
CA LEU A 42 11.55 -28.12 3.20
C LEU A 42 12.92 -28.75 2.88
N ASP A 43 13.59 -29.27 3.91
CA ASP A 43 14.86 -29.98 3.81
C ASP A 43 14.78 -31.17 2.81
N PRO A 44 15.71 -31.27 1.83
CA PRO A 44 15.72 -32.33 0.81
C PRO A 44 15.66 -33.76 1.35
N ARG A 45 16.18 -34.01 2.56
CA ARG A 45 16.18 -35.35 3.17
C ARG A 45 14.80 -35.76 3.68
N ILE A 46 14.00 -34.81 4.16
CA ILE A 46 12.64 -35.03 4.63
C ILE A 46 11.68 -35.17 3.43
N HIS A 47 11.90 -34.37 2.39
CA HIS A 47 11.14 -34.45 1.14
C HIS A 47 11.27 -35.84 0.48
N ASN A 48 12.49 -36.37 0.37
CA ASN A 48 12.72 -37.70 -0.22
C ASN A 48 12.16 -38.87 0.61
N ARG A 49 12.15 -38.77 1.95
CA ARG A 49 11.53 -39.78 2.82
C ARG A 49 10.01 -39.81 2.69
N LEU A 50 9.37 -38.64 2.60
CA LEU A 50 7.92 -38.53 2.46
C LEU A 50 7.45 -38.96 1.07
N ARG A 51 8.22 -38.63 0.03
CA ARG A 51 7.94 -39.09 -1.35
C ARG A 51 7.99 -40.61 -1.48
N ARG A 52 8.99 -41.27 -0.87
CA ARG A 52 9.09 -42.75 -0.82
C ARG A 52 7.92 -43.42 -0.10
N ARG A 53 7.43 -42.82 1.00
CA ARG A 53 6.24 -43.32 1.73
C ARG A 53 4.94 -43.11 0.96
N ALA A 54 4.80 -42.00 0.23
CA ALA A 54 3.66 -41.76 -0.63
C ALA A 54 3.61 -42.75 -1.81
N THR A 55 4.75 -43.04 -2.45
CA THR A 55 4.83 -44.05 -3.52
C THR A 55 4.57 -45.47 -3.03
N GLN A 56 4.98 -45.83 -1.79
CA GLN A 56 4.63 -47.12 -1.19
C GLN A 56 3.13 -47.24 -0.88
N LYS A 57 2.47 -46.16 -0.47
CA LYS A 57 1.02 -46.15 -0.20
C LYS A 57 0.19 -46.18 -1.49
N ALA A 58 0.70 -45.57 -2.58
CA ALA A 58 0.11 -45.68 -3.91
C ALA A 58 0.24 -47.11 -4.47
N ALA A 59 1.42 -47.72 -4.36
CA ALA A 59 1.65 -49.11 -4.79
C ALA A 59 0.85 -50.15 -3.97
N HIS A 60 0.48 -49.82 -2.72
CA HIS A 60 -0.40 -50.67 -1.91
C HIS A 60 -1.89 -50.49 -2.27
N ARG A 61 -2.32 -49.26 -2.62
CA ARG A 61 -3.67 -49.00 -3.14
C ARG A 61 -3.90 -49.62 -4.52
N GLU A 62 -2.87 -49.64 -5.37
CA GLU A 62 -2.94 -50.23 -6.72
C GLU A 62 -2.99 -51.77 -6.69
N ARG A 63 -2.46 -52.41 -5.63
CA ARG A 63 -2.60 -53.86 -5.40
C ARG A 63 -3.96 -54.30 -4.86
N VAL A 64 -4.75 -53.38 -4.31
CA VAL A 64 -6.10 -53.66 -3.78
C VAL A 64 -7.19 -53.26 -4.78
N ALA A 65 -6.85 -52.52 -5.84
CA ALA A 65 -7.79 -52.04 -6.87
C ALA A 65 -7.83 -52.89 -8.15
N HIS A 66 -7.09 -54.00 -8.22
CA HIS A 66 -7.10 -54.94 -9.35
C HIS A 66 -7.26 -56.38 -8.84
N GLU A 67 -8.41 -56.68 -8.26
CA GLU A 67 -9.00 -58.01 -8.37
C GLU A 67 -10.05 -57.94 -9.49
N PRO A 68 -9.97 -58.76 -10.54
CA PRO A 68 -11.01 -58.80 -11.54
C PRO A 68 -12.28 -59.39 -10.91
N GLU A 69 -13.41 -58.71 -11.08
CA GLU A 69 -14.74 -59.29 -10.88
C GLU A 69 -14.88 -60.51 -11.78
N HIS A 70 -14.76 -61.70 -11.20
CA HIS A 70 -15.19 -62.93 -11.86
C HIS A 70 -16.71 -63.01 -11.72
N ASP A 71 -17.40 -62.43 -12.71
CA ASP A 71 -18.73 -62.89 -13.08
C ASP A 71 -18.57 -64.28 -13.69
N GLY A 72 -18.90 -65.29 -12.92
CA GLY A 72 -18.65 -66.69 -13.22
C GLY A 72 -19.80 -67.53 -12.71
N GLY A 73 -20.79 -67.75 -13.58
CA GLY A 73 -21.74 -68.84 -13.43
C GLY A 73 -20.97 -70.14 -13.20
N ALA A 74 -21.08 -70.67 -11.99
CA ALA A 74 -20.46 -71.94 -11.62
C ALA A 74 -21.37 -73.09 -12.06
N ASP A 75 -21.20 -73.48 -13.31
CA ASP A 75 -21.37 -74.86 -13.76
C ASP A 75 -20.34 -75.69 -12.98
N LEU A 76 -20.76 -76.32 -11.87
CA LEU A 76 -19.90 -77.20 -11.09
C LEU A 76 -19.97 -78.60 -11.67
N ASP A 77 -19.04 -78.79 -12.60
CA ASP A 77 -18.64 -80.02 -13.23
C ASP A 77 -18.53 -81.18 -12.23
N SER A 78 -19.19 -82.23 -12.64
CA SER A 78 -19.38 -83.51 -11.99
C SER A 78 -18.11 -84.33 -12.14
N ARG A 79 -17.07 -84.12 -11.33
CA ARG A 79 -15.96 -85.10 -11.13
C ARG A 79 -14.99 -84.65 -10.04
N ARG A 80 -15.32 -84.93 -8.79
CA ARG A 80 -14.30 -85.27 -7.79
C ARG A 80 -14.80 -86.37 -6.87
N LEU A 81 -14.70 -87.59 -7.39
CA LEU A 81 -14.64 -88.81 -6.60
C LEU A 81 -13.49 -88.68 -5.60
N LEU A 82 -13.79 -88.53 -4.31
CA LEU A 82 -12.95 -89.08 -3.25
C LEU A 82 -13.85 -89.54 -2.09
N LYS A 83 -14.15 -90.84 -2.14
CA LYS A 83 -14.18 -91.80 -1.03
C LYS A 83 -14.82 -91.32 0.28
N GLY A 84 -15.94 -91.95 0.65
CA GLY A 84 -16.32 -92.00 2.06
C GLY A 84 -17.78 -92.21 2.42
N ARG A 85 -18.64 -92.79 1.57
CA ARG A 85 -19.86 -93.41 2.09
C ARG A 85 -19.49 -94.76 2.69
N HIS A 86 -19.10 -94.76 3.96
CA HIS A 86 -19.29 -95.93 4.81
C HIS A 86 -20.64 -95.77 5.49
N PRO A 87 -21.49 -96.82 5.55
CA PRO A 87 -22.58 -96.81 6.50
C PRO A 87 -21.89 -96.75 7.87
N ALA A 88 -22.06 -95.64 8.58
CA ALA A 88 -21.54 -95.53 9.93
C ALA A 88 -22.31 -96.56 10.77
N GLU A 89 -21.73 -97.76 10.92
CA GLU A 89 -21.97 -98.56 12.10
C GLU A 89 -21.73 -97.61 13.29
N ARG A 90 -22.77 -97.38 14.10
CA ARG A 90 -22.70 -96.55 15.29
C ARG A 90 -21.69 -97.18 16.26
N GLY A 91 -20.42 -96.86 16.07
CA GLY A 91 -19.31 -97.23 16.91
C GLY A 91 -19.41 -96.46 18.22
N ARG A 92 -20.14 -97.03 19.18
CA ARG A 92 -19.92 -96.67 20.58
C ARG A 92 -18.79 -97.56 21.05
N ASP A 93 -17.68 -96.94 21.42
CA ASP A 93 -16.64 -97.62 22.19
C ASP A 93 -17.23 -97.88 23.57
N ARG A 94 -17.71 -99.12 23.74
CA ARG A 94 -18.20 -99.62 25.01
C ARG A 94 -17.26 -100.73 25.45
N HIS A 95 -16.60 -100.49 26.57
CA HIS A 95 -15.78 -101.51 27.21
C HIS A 95 -16.64 -102.22 28.24
N VAL A 96 -16.79 -103.52 28.05
CA VAL A 96 -17.60 -104.38 28.88
C VAL A 96 -16.73 -105.56 29.30
N LYS A 97 -16.75 -105.90 30.59
CA LYS A 97 -16.02 -107.04 31.14
C LYS A 97 -16.95 -107.96 31.92
N ILE A 98 -16.55 -109.22 32.07
CA ILE A 98 -17.22 -110.11 33.03
C ILE A 98 -16.83 -109.64 34.43
N SER A 99 -17.82 -109.53 35.32
CA SER A 99 -17.58 -109.08 36.68
C SER A 99 -16.60 -110.01 37.40
N SER A 100 -15.62 -109.43 38.07
CA SER A 100 -14.67 -110.17 38.91
C SER A 100 -15.18 -110.36 40.35
N ASP A 101 -16.37 -109.84 40.66
CA ASP A 101 -17.01 -109.99 41.96
C ASP A 101 -17.51 -111.44 42.15
N PRO A 102 -17.07 -112.16 43.19
CA PRO A 102 -17.52 -113.53 43.48
C PRO A 102 -19.03 -113.70 43.57
N ILE A 103 -19.78 -112.64 43.90
CA ILE A 103 -21.24 -112.65 44.00
C ILE A 103 -21.89 -112.58 42.60
N LEU A 104 -21.34 -111.76 41.70
CA LEU A 104 -21.92 -111.48 40.38
C LEU A 104 -21.40 -112.44 39.30
N ILE A 105 -20.20 -112.98 39.47
CA ILE A 105 -19.58 -113.89 38.50
C ILE A 105 -20.38 -115.19 38.36
N GLY A 106 -21.08 -115.64 39.41
CA GLY A 106 -21.96 -116.80 39.37
C GLY A 106 -23.04 -116.67 38.30
N ASN A 107 -23.63 -115.48 38.16
CA ASN A 107 -24.64 -115.19 37.14
C ASN A 107 -24.10 -115.29 35.71
N ALA A 108 -22.83 -114.88 35.50
CA ALA A 108 -22.17 -114.98 34.20
C ALA A 108 -21.74 -116.41 33.89
N ILE A 109 -21.23 -117.15 34.88
CA ILE A 109 -20.86 -118.56 34.73
C ILE A 109 -22.10 -119.40 34.39
N GLU A 110 -23.20 -119.24 35.13
CA GLU A 110 -24.43 -120.01 34.86
C GLU A 110 -24.97 -119.77 33.43
N ARG A 111 -24.89 -118.53 32.94
CA ARG A 111 -25.45 -118.14 31.64
C ARG A 111 -24.53 -118.45 30.46
N PHE A 112 -23.22 -118.29 30.64
CA PHE A 112 -22.27 -118.25 29.52
C PHE A 112 -21.21 -119.35 29.57
N LEU A 113 -21.16 -120.20 30.60
CA LEU A 113 -20.21 -121.33 30.65
C LEU A 113 -20.48 -122.30 29.48
N GLY A 114 -19.44 -122.53 28.67
CA GLY A 114 -19.53 -123.38 27.48
C GLY A 114 -20.20 -122.72 26.26
N ARG A 115 -20.56 -121.43 26.34
CA ARG A 115 -21.03 -120.63 25.20
C ARG A 115 -19.86 -119.99 24.45
N ASP A 116 -20.12 -119.58 23.21
CA ASP A 116 -19.16 -118.83 22.40
C ASP A 116 -19.00 -117.41 23.01
N PRO A 117 -17.77 -116.91 23.22
CA PRO A 117 -17.53 -115.51 23.57
C PRO A 117 -18.25 -114.48 22.69
N GLU A 118 -18.53 -114.81 21.42
CA GLU A 118 -19.36 -113.98 20.53
C GLU A 118 -20.79 -113.78 21.06
N GLU A 119 -21.35 -114.81 21.68
CA GLU A 119 -22.70 -114.77 22.24
C GLU A 119 -22.78 -113.80 23.43
N ILE A 120 -21.75 -113.76 24.28
CA ILE A 120 -21.63 -112.80 25.39
C ILE A 120 -21.61 -111.37 24.84
N ARG A 121 -20.78 -111.12 23.82
CA ARG A 121 -20.71 -109.81 23.16
C ARG A 121 -22.04 -109.41 22.54
N ARG A 122 -22.74 -110.36 21.90
CA ARG A 122 -24.05 -110.11 21.28
C ARG A 122 -25.09 -109.73 22.32
N VAL A 123 -25.20 -110.48 23.41
CA VAL A 123 -26.16 -110.19 24.50
C VAL A 123 -25.86 -108.83 25.13
N ALA A 124 -24.58 -108.55 25.46
CA ALA A 124 -24.21 -107.24 26.01
C ALA A 124 -24.53 -106.09 25.05
N LYS A 125 -24.29 -106.27 23.74
CA LYS A 125 -24.62 -105.29 22.71
C LYS A 125 -26.13 -105.05 22.61
N GLU A 126 -26.93 -106.11 22.55
CA GLU A 126 -28.39 -106.04 22.45
C GLU A 126 -29.00 -105.33 23.68
N THR A 127 -28.56 -105.66 24.90
CA THR A 127 -28.99 -104.99 26.14
C THR A 127 -28.65 -103.50 26.13
N LEU A 128 -27.40 -103.14 25.79
CA LEU A 128 -26.95 -101.74 25.70
C LEU A 128 -27.59 -100.96 24.55
N GLU A 129 -28.12 -101.62 23.53
CA GLU A 129 -28.91 -101.00 22.45
C GLU A 129 -30.38 -100.81 22.86
N GLY A 130 -30.92 -101.74 23.64
CA GLY A 130 -32.24 -101.63 24.27
C GLY A 130 -32.33 -100.39 25.16
N HIS A 131 -31.44 -100.25 26.14
CA HIS A 131 -31.41 -99.08 27.03
C HIS A 131 -31.13 -97.79 26.28
N LEU A 132 -30.24 -97.80 25.26
CA LEU A 132 -30.05 -96.61 24.43
C LEU A 132 -31.37 -96.16 23.82
N ARG A 133 -32.13 -97.09 23.25
CA ARG A 133 -33.40 -96.76 22.60
C ARG A 133 -34.41 -96.25 23.63
N GLY A 134 -34.40 -96.79 24.85
CA GLY A 134 -35.22 -96.33 25.98
C GLY A 134 -34.93 -94.88 26.34
N VAL A 135 -33.66 -94.56 26.64
CA VAL A 135 -33.24 -93.20 27.04
C VAL A 135 -33.41 -92.20 25.88
N LEU A 136 -33.16 -92.61 24.63
CA LEU A 136 -33.41 -91.75 23.46
C LEU A 136 -34.90 -91.47 23.22
N ALA A 137 -35.82 -92.29 23.75
CA ALA A 137 -37.24 -92.04 23.62
C ALA A 137 -37.75 -90.95 24.59
N THR A 138 -36.99 -90.63 25.64
CA THR A 138 -37.36 -89.65 26.66
C THR A 138 -36.74 -88.28 26.46
N LEU A 139 -35.70 -88.16 25.63
CA LEU A 139 -34.96 -86.91 25.39
C LEU A 139 -35.19 -86.40 23.96
N THR A 140 -35.15 -85.08 23.78
CA THR A 140 -35.22 -84.49 22.44
C THR A 140 -33.85 -84.49 21.73
N PRO A 141 -33.80 -84.43 20.38
CA PRO A 141 -32.54 -84.37 19.63
C PRO A 141 -31.62 -83.22 20.04
N GLU A 142 -32.19 -82.08 20.44
CA GLU A 142 -31.46 -80.90 20.92
C GLU A 142 -30.84 -81.17 22.29
N GLU A 143 -31.60 -81.73 23.24
CA GLU A 143 -31.10 -82.07 24.58
C GLU A 143 -29.94 -83.08 24.51
N VAL A 144 -30.06 -84.11 23.65
CA VAL A 144 -29.00 -85.10 23.43
C VAL A 144 -27.74 -84.45 22.83
N ASN A 145 -27.89 -83.40 22.03
CA ASN A 145 -26.78 -82.68 21.42
C ASN A 145 -26.13 -81.65 22.37
N GLU A 146 -26.94 -80.95 23.17
CA GLU A 146 -26.51 -79.92 24.12
C GLU A 146 -25.82 -80.50 25.37
N ASP A 147 -26.36 -81.59 25.94
CA ASP A 147 -25.82 -82.23 27.15
C ASP A 147 -25.60 -83.74 26.99
N ARG A 148 -24.48 -84.07 26.33
CA ARG A 148 -24.04 -85.44 26.09
C ARG A 148 -23.61 -86.17 27.36
N LEU A 149 -23.20 -85.44 28.40
CA LEU A 149 -22.72 -86.03 29.64
C LEU A 149 -23.89 -86.54 30.49
N LYS A 150 -24.96 -85.74 30.59
CA LYS A 150 -26.19 -86.15 31.25
C LYS A 150 -26.78 -87.40 30.60
N PHE A 151 -26.87 -87.40 29.27
CA PHE A 151 -27.33 -88.56 28.51
C PHE A 151 -26.44 -89.81 28.71
N ALA A 152 -25.11 -89.65 28.72
CA ALA A 152 -24.20 -90.76 29.01
C ALA A 152 -24.40 -91.33 30.42
N GLY A 153 -24.64 -90.46 31.42
CA GLY A 153 -24.86 -90.85 32.80
C GLY A 153 -26.15 -91.64 32.99
N GLU A 154 -27.27 -91.17 32.42
CA GLU A 154 -28.56 -91.86 32.46
C GLU A 154 -28.47 -93.24 31.79
N LEU A 155 -27.83 -93.31 30.62
CA LEU A 155 -27.62 -94.58 29.91
C LEU A 155 -26.71 -95.55 30.69
N SER A 156 -25.66 -95.06 31.34
CA SER A 156 -24.78 -95.91 32.17
C SER A 156 -25.54 -96.49 33.34
N HIS A 157 -26.31 -95.66 34.04
CA HIS A 157 -27.06 -96.07 35.23
C HIS A 157 -28.11 -97.14 34.91
N GLU A 158 -28.92 -96.93 33.86
CA GLU A 158 -29.96 -97.89 33.46
C GLU A 158 -29.35 -99.19 32.94
N SER A 159 -28.25 -99.10 32.18
CA SER A 159 -27.58 -100.29 31.62
C SER A 159 -26.83 -101.10 32.66
N GLU A 160 -26.26 -100.46 33.68
CA GLU A 160 -25.54 -101.15 34.76
C GLU A 160 -26.46 -102.08 35.54
N GLU A 161 -27.70 -101.67 35.84
CA GLU A 161 -28.65 -102.49 36.61
C GLU A 161 -28.92 -103.84 35.95
N ASP A 162 -29.14 -103.85 34.63
CA ASP A 162 -29.46 -105.06 33.88
C ASP A 162 -28.23 -105.88 33.49
N LEU A 163 -27.09 -105.23 33.20
CA LEU A 163 -25.83 -105.93 32.94
C LEU A 163 -25.33 -106.66 34.20
N VAL A 164 -25.51 -106.08 35.39
CA VAL A 164 -25.14 -106.71 36.67
C VAL A 164 -25.91 -108.03 36.88
N LYS A 165 -27.20 -108.10 36.50
CA LYS A 165 -27.99 -109.34 36.56
C LYS A 165 -27.45 -110.44 35.66
N LEU A 166 -26.74 -110.08 34.60
CA LEU A 166 -26.04 -110.98 33.68
C LEU A 166 -24.62 -111.33 34.13
N GLY A 167 -24.12 -110.74 35.22
CA GLY A 167 -22.74 -110.87 35.68
C GLY A 167 -21.74 -110.10 34.83
N ILE A 168 -22.21 -109.09 34.10
CA ILE A 168 -21.45 -108.25 33.18
C ILE A 168 -21.29 -106.86 33.79
N GLN A 169 -20.09 -106.28 33.73
CA GLN A 169 -19.78 -104.94 34.21
C GLN A 169 -19.44 -104.02 33.03
N LEU A 170 -20.06 -102.83 33.02
CA LEU A 170 -19.74 -101.75 32.10
C LEU A 170 -18.54 -100.96 32.65
N ASP A 171 -17.43 -100.89 31.90
CA ASP A 171 -16.23 -100.15 32.31
C ASP A 171 -16.23 -98.71 31.79
N THR A 172 -16.61 -98.51 30.53
CA THR A 172 -16.63 -97.16 29.93
C THR A 172 -17.65 -97.11 28.80
N LEU A 173 -18.45 -96.04 28.79
CA LEU A 173 -19.38 -95.71 27.72
C LEU A 173 -19.09 -94.28 27.22
N LYS A 174 -18.74 -94.14 25.94
CA LYS A 174 -18.55 -92.84 25.28
C LYS A 174 -19.51 -92.68 24.11
N ILE A 175 -20.09 -91.48 23.98
CA ILE A 175 -20.90 -91.09 22.83
C ILE A 175 -19.98 -90.33 21.86
N GLN A 176 -19.79 -90.87 20.66
CA GLN A 176 -18.91 -90.26 19.66
C GLN A 176 -19.66 -89.27 18.76
N HIS A 177 -20.76 -89.73 18.15
CA HIS A 177 -21.52 -88.94 17.19
C HIS A 177 -23.01 -89.03 17.46
N VAL A 178 -23.70 -87.91 17.31
CA VAL A 178 -25.16 -87.84 17.28
C VAL A 178 -25.49 -87.19 15.94
N SER A 179 -26.21 -87.93 15.11
CA SER A 179 -26.69 -87.48 13.81
C SER A 179 -28.14 -87.86 13.68
N ASP A 180 -28.88 -87.05 12.94
CA ASP A 180 -30.23 -87.35 12.52
C ASP A 180 -30.26 -87.66 11.01
N ASP A 181 -31.26 -88.41 10.55
CA ASP A 181 -31.39 -88.82 9.15
C ASP A 181 -32.03 -87.74 8.26
N VAL A 182 -32.48 -86.62 8.85
CA VAL A 182 -33.29 -85.58 8.18
C VAL A 182 -32.60 -84.20 8.22
N ASP A 183 -31.30 -84.15 8.51
CA ASP A 183 -30.47 -82.93 8.61
C ASP A 183 -31.09 -81.81 9.49
N TYR A 184 -31.85 -82.19 10.52
CA TYR A 184 -32.53 -81.31 11.46
C TYR A 184 -31.52 -80.48 12.27
N LEU A 185 -30.52 -81.13 12.86
CA LEU A 185 -29.51 -80.46 13.69
C LEU A 185 -28.66 -79.49 12.86
N ASP A 186 -28.32 -79.87 11.63
CA ASP A 186 -27.60 -79.02 10.68
C ASP A 186 -28.42 -77.79 10.27
N SER A 187 -29.73 -77.93 10.15
CA SER A 187 -30.64 -76.83 9.81
C SER A 187 -30.78 -75.82 10.96
N ILE A 188 -30.81 -76.28 12.21
CA ILE A 188 -30.74 -75.40 13.40
C ILE A 188 -29.41 -74.64 13.43
N GLY A 189 -28.29 -75.33 13.22
CA GLY A 189 -26.96 -74.73 13.19
C GLY A 189 -26.86 -73.62 12.13
N ARG A 190 -27.31 -73.89 10.90
CA ARG A 190 -27.37 -72.89 9.82
C ARG A 190 -28.22 -71.68 10.19
N LYS A 191 -29.38 -71.87 10.80
CA LYS A 191 -30.26 -70.78 11.24
C LYS A 191 -29.62 -69.93 12.34
N ALA A 192 -28.95 -70.56 13.31
CA ALA A 192 -28.24 -69.87 14.38
C ALA A 192 -27.07 -69.03 13.83
N ILE A 193 -26.28 -69.59 12.91
CA ILE A 193 -25.17 -68.88 12.24
C ILE A 193 -25.71 -67.69 11.44
N ALA A 194 -26.77 -67.88 10.64
CA ALA A 194 -27.38 -66.80 9.87
C ALA A 194 -27.91 -65.66 10.75
N LYS A 195 -28.43 -65.98 11.95
CA LYS A 195 -28.85 -64.98 12.93
C LYS A 195 -27.66 -64.18 13.46
N VAL A 196 -26.57 -64.84 13.86
CA VAL A 196 -25.35 -64.17 14.35
C VAL A 196 -24.75 -63.25 13.28
N ILE A 197 -24.69 -63.70 12.03
CA ILE A 197 -24.19 -62.89 10.91
C ILE A 197 -25.07 -61.65 10.72
N ARG A 198 -26.39 -61.83 10.67
CA ARG A 198 -27.34 -60.71 10.53
C ARG A 198 -27.20 -59.71 11.68
N ASP A 199 -27.14 -60.20 12.92
CA ASP A 199 -27.04 -59.34 14.10
C ASP A 199 -25.71 -58.55 14.07
N ALA A 200 -24.61 -59.16 13.58
CA ALA A 200 -23.34 -58.48 13.38
C ALA A 200 -23.40 -57.41 12.27
N GLU A 201 -24.03 -57.72 11.12
CA GLU A 201 -24.22 -56.77 10.02
C GLU A 201 -25.07 -55.56 10.44
N ILE A 202 -26.13 -55.80 11.22
CA ILE A 202 -26.97 -54.72 11.79
C ILE A 202 -26.12 -53.85 12.71
N ALA A 203 -25.35 -54.45 13.62
CA ALA A 203 -24.50 -53.71 14.55
C ALA A 203 -23.44 -52.87 13.83
N GLU A 204 -22.82 -53.39 12.77
CA GLU A 204 -21.87 -52.65 11.95
C GLU A 204 -22.54 -51.49 11.19
N SER A 205 -23.72 -51.74 10.60
CA SER A 205 -24.51 -50.73 9.90
C SER A 205 -24.96 -49.59 10.82
N ASP A 206 -25.43 -49.91 12.03
CA ASP A 206 -25.81 -48.93 13.04
C ASP A 206 -24.60 -48.10 13.50
N ALA A 207 -23.46 -48.75 13.78
CA ALA A 207 -22.24 -48.06 14.17
C ALA A 207 -21.75 -47.11 13.07
N LYS A 208 -21.79 -47.55 11.81
CA LYS A 208 -21.43 -46.72 10.65
C LYS A 208 -22.36 -45.52 10.49
N ARG A 209 -23.68 -45.73 10.57
CA ARG A 209 -24.67 -44.64 10.50
C ARG A 209 -24.49 -43.62 11.62
N ALA A 210 -24.24 -44.08 12.84
CA ALA A 210 -23.99 -43.19 13.99
C ALA A 210 -22.71 -42.35 13.80
N ALA A 211 -21.65 -42.97 13.27
CA ALA A 211 -20.40 -42.27 12.95
C ALA A 211 -20.61 -41.22 11.85
N GLU A 212 -21.28 -41.58 10.76
CA GLU A 212 -21.60 -40.67 9.65
C GLU A 212 -22.46 -39.49 10.09
N GLN A 213 -23.48 -39.73 10.92
CA GLN A 213 -24.31 -38.66 11.49
C GLN A 213 -23.48 -37.72 12.36
N THR A 214 -22.64 -38.26 13.25
CA THR A 214 -21.77 -37.46 14.13
C THR A 214 -20.76 -36.64 13.32
N GLU A 215 -20.21 -37.20 12.25
CA GLU A 215 -19.31 -36.49 11.35
C GLU A 215 -20.04 -35.36 10.62
N ALA A 216 -21.22 -35.63 10.06
CA ALA A 216 -22.05 -34.62 9.38
C ALA A 216 -22.44 -33.46 10.31
N GLU A 217 -22.84 -33.76 11.55
CA GLU A 217 -23.15 -32.75 12.56
C GLU A 217 -21.92 -31.90 12.92
N ASN A 218 -20.77 -32.53 13.12
CA ASN A 218 -19.52 -31.82 13.41
C ASN A 218 -19.07 -30.95 12.24
N MET A 219 -19.17 -31.43 11.00
CA MET A 219 -18.89 -30.65 9.81
C MET A 219 -19.85 -29.47 9.66
N GLY A 220 -21.15 -29.69 9.91
CA GLY A 220 -22.15 -28.62 9.91
C GLY A 220 -21.81 -27.54 10.93
N ARG A 221 -21.50 -27.92 12.17
CA ARG A 221 -21.09 -26.99 13.23
C ARG A 221 -19.80 -26.25 12.86
N ALA A 222 -18.79 -26.95 12.36
CA ALA A 222 -17.52 -26.36 11.95
C ALA A 222 -17.71 -25.32 10.82
N ASN A 223 -18.56 -25.63 9.84
CA ASN A 223 -18.88 -24.71 8.75
C ASN A 223 -19.59 -23.46 9.24
N VAL A 224 -20.56 -23.58 10.15
CA VAL A 224 -21.24 -22.43 10.76
C VAL A 224 -20.27 -21.58 11.57
N THR A 225 -19.41 -22.20 12.40
CA THR A 225 -18.39 -21.47 13.16
C THR A 225 -17.41 -20.74 12.25
N ARG A 226 -16.96 -21.39 11.17
CA ARG A 226 -16.07 -20.77 10.18
C ARG A 226 -16.74 -19.58 9.48
N ALA A 227 -17.98 -19.73 9.01
CA ALA A 227 -18.73 -18.66 8.39
C ALA A 227 -18.94 -17.46 9.33
N ASN A 228 -19.24 -17.73 10.61
CA ASN A 228 -19.38 -16.67 11.62
C ASN A 228 -18.05 -15.93 11.87
N ALA A 229 -16.93 -16.66 11.93
CA ALA A 229 -15.61 -16.07 12.08
C ALA A 229 -15.22 -15.21 10.87
N GLU A 230 -15.45 -15.70 9.65
CA GLU A 230 -15.23 -14.96 8.41
C GLU A 230 -16.09 -13.69 8.35
N ALA A 231 -17.38 -13.77 8.74
CA ALA A 231 -18.26 -12.62 8.83
C ALA A 231 -17.77 -11.58 9.87
N ALA A 232 -17.26 -12.03 11.02
CA ALA A 232 -16.70 -11.15 12.03
C ALA A 232 -15.42 -10.45 11.54
N ILE A 233 -14.53 -11.18 10.88
CA ILE A 233 -13.31 -10.62 10.26
C ILE A 233 -13.68 -9.57 9.21
N ALA A 234 -14.63 -9.87 8.33
CA ALA A 234 -15.09 -8.93 7.31
C ALA A 234 -15.68 -7.65 7.92
N ARG A 235 -16.45 -7.76 9.01
CA ARG A 235 -16.95 -6.58 9.75
C ARG A 235 -15.81 -5.74 10.31
N LEU A 236 -14.86 -6.36 11.02
CA LEU A 236 -13.71 -5.67 11.59
C LEU A 236 -12.83 -5.01 10.52
N GLN A 237 -12.64 -5.64 9.36
CA GLN A 237 -11.90 -5.06 8.24
C GLN A 237 -12.62 -3.84 7.65
N ASN A 238 -13.95 -3.90 7.51
CA ASN A 238 -14.73 -2.75 7.04
C ASN A 238 -14.71 -1.60 8.06
N ASP A 239 -14.80 -1.90 9.36
CA ASP A 239 -14.67 -0.90 10.41
C ASP A 239 -13.28 -0.25 10.40
N LEU A 240 -12.22 -1.05 10.25
CA LEU A 240 -10.86 -0.54 10.13
C LEU A 240 -10.71 0.38 8.92
N ARG A 241 -11.23 -0.02 7.74
CA ARG A 241 -11.22 0.82 6.53
C ARG A 241 -11.96 2.14 6.74
N ARG A 242 -13.11 2.11 7.41
CA ARG A 242 -13.89 3.32 7.73
C ARG A 242 -13.11 4.25 8.65
N ILE A 243 -12.48 3.72 9.70
CA ILE A 243 -11.66 4.51 10.63
C ILE A 243 -10.44 5.11 9.91
N GLN A 244 -9.77 4.33 9.07
CA GLN A 244 -8.65 4.81 8.25
C GLN A 244 -9.09 5.96 7.34
N ALA A 245 -10.19 5.79 6.60
CA ALA A 245 -10.72 6.84 5.73
C ALA A 245 -11.12 8.11 6.50
N ASP A 246 -11.76 7.99 7.66
CA ASP A 246 -12.10 9.15 8.52
C ASP A 246 -10.83 9.85 9.03
N LEU A 247 -9.81 9.09 9.44
CA LEU A 247 -8.55 9.65 9.90
C LEU A 247 -7.79 10.34 8.77
N GLU A 248 -7.70 9.73 7.58
CA GLU A 248 -7.08 10.32 6.39
C GLU A 248 -7.80 11.60 5.97
N ALA A 249 -9.14 11.60 5.96
CA ALA A 249 -9.92 12.79 5.65
C ALA A 249 -9.67 13.94 6.66
N ARG A 250 -9.56 13.62 7.95
CA ARG A 250 -9.20 14.60 8.98
C ARG A 250 -7.78 15.14 8.81
N VAL A 251 -6.82 14.27 8.54
CA VAL A 251 -5.42 14.68 8.29
C VAL A 251 -5.34 15.59 7.07
N GLN A 252 -5.95 15.20 5.95
CA GLN A 252 -5.99 16.04 4.74
C GLN A 252 -6.67 17.39 5.01
N SER A 253 -7.80 17.40 5.72
CA SER A 253 -8.48 18.65 6.06
C SER A 253 -7.61 19.57 6.94
N GLU A 254 -6.85 19.03 7.89
CA GLU A 254 -5.96 19.81 8.75
C GLU A 254 -4.71 20.30 7.99
N GLU A 255 -4.17 19.49 7.09
CA GLU A 255 -3.08 19.89 6.19
C GLU A 255 -3.53 21.01 5.24
N GLU A 256 -4.71 20.90 4.63
CA GLU A 256 -5.30 21.94 3.80
C GLU A 256 -5.53 23.23 4.59
N ARG A 257 -6.08 23.14 5.81
CA ARG A 257 -6.24 24.31 6.70
C ARG A 257 -4.90 24.95 7.04
N THR A 258 -3.89 24.16 7.39
CA THR A 258 -2.55 24.65 7.75
C THR A 258 -1.87 25.30 6.56
N THR A 259 -1.95 24.70 5.38
CA THR A 259 -1.37 25.25 4.15
C THR A 259 -2.10 26.50 3.68
N ALA A 260 -3.43 26.55 3.81
CA ALA A 260 -4.23 27.75 3.54
C ALA A 260 -3.86 28.89 4.49
N ALA A 261 -3.80 28.62 5.81
CA ALA A 261 -3.38 29.60 6.81
C ALA A 261 -1.94 30.10 6.57
N ALA A 262 -1.02 29.23 6.18
CA ALA A 262 0.34 29.61 5.82
C ALA A 262 0.40 30.49 4.55
N ARG A 263 -0.44 30.21 3.54
CA ARG A 263 -0.56 31.05 2.33
C ARG A 263 -1.16 32.41 2.66
N GLU A 264 -2.19 32.45 3.48
CA GLU A 264 -2.81 33.68 3.95
C GLU A 264 -1.79 34.54 4.72
N ALA A 265 -1.07 33.95 5.68
CA ALA A 265 -0.01 34.65 6.43
C ALA A 265 1.12 35.17 5.52
N ARG A 266 1.49 34.43 4.46
CA ARG A 266 2.45 34.93 3.47
C ARG A 266 1.90 36.08 2.64
N ALA A 267 0.66 35.97 2.19
CA ALA A 267 0.01 37.02 1.40
C ALA A 267 -0.15 38.32 2.20
N THR A 268 -0.53 38.24 3.48
CA THR A 268 -0.62 39.40 4.37
C THR A 268 0.75 40.02 4.63
N ALA A 269 1.77 39.20 4.90
CA ALA A 269 3.15 39.68 5.05
C ALA A 269 3.70 40.33 3.77
N GLU A 270 3.40 39.78 2.60
CA GLU A 270 3.77 40.36 1.30
C GLU A 270 3.04 41.69 1.06
N GLN A 271 1.74 41.77 1.33
CA GLN A 271 0.97 43.01 1.24
C GLN A 271 1.54 44.10 2.14
N GLU A 272 1.86 43.75 3.39
CA GLU A 272 2.48 44.69 4.33
C GLU A 272 3.87 45.13 3.86
N LEU A 273 4.69 44.22 3.33
CA LEU A 273 5.97 44.56 2.75
C LEU A 273 5.83 45.51 1.55
N GLN A 274 4.85 45.28 0.67
CA GLN A 274 4.58 46.17 -0.46
C GLN A 274 4.10 47.54 -0.01
N ARG A 275 3.26 47.61 1.03
CA ARG A 275 2.84 48.88 1.64
C ARG A 275 4.04 49.65 2.17
N ILE A 276 4.91 49.01 2.96
CA ILE A 276 6.13 49.63 3.49
C ILE A 276 7.05 50.09 2.36
N ARG A 277 7.19 49.31 1.28
CA ARG A 277 7.97 49.70 0.10
C ARG A 277 7.39 50.91 -0.62
N ALA A 278 6.07 50.97 -0.78
CA ALA A 278 5.41 52.11 -1.39
C ALA A 278 5.58 53.37 -0.53
N GLU A 279 5.41 53.27 0.79
CA GLU A 279 5.65 54.36 1.73
C GLU A 279 7.12 54.84 1.64
N LEU A 280 8.08 53.91 1.65
CA LEU A 280 9.51 54.21 1.52
C LEU A 280 9.84 54.91 0.19
N GLU A 281 9.29 54.42 -0.93
CA GLU A 281 9.50 55.02 -2.25
C GLU A 281 8.89 56.42 -2.33
N THR A 282 7.73 56.64 -1.70
CA THR A 282 7.09 57.96 -1.63
C THR A 282 7.98 58.94 -0.86
N ILE A 283 8.51 58.53 0.30
CA ILE A 283 9.44 59.33 1.11
C ILE A 283 10.72 59.61 0.31
N ARG A 284 11.25 58.61 -0.39
CA ARG A 284 12.44 58.77 -1.23
C ARG A 284 12.22 59.77 -2.35
N LEU A 285 11.11 59.66 -3.10
CA LEU A 285 10.76 60.61 -4.16
C LEU A 285 10.57 62.03 -3.61
N GLN A 286 9.96 62.16 -2.43
CA GLN A 286 9.86 63.46 -1.75
C GLN A 286 11.24 64.04 -1.42
N ALA A 287 12.15 63.23 -0.88
CA ALA A 287 13.50 63.66 -0.52
C ALA A 287 14.40 63.96 -1.73
N ASP A 288 14.39 63.09 -2.74
CA ASP A 288 15.33 63.15 -3.87
C ASP A 288 14.87 64.12 -4.97
N ALA A 289 13.55 64.24 -5.21
CA ALA A 289 13.03 65.02 -6.33
C ALA A 289 12.25 66.26 -5.88
N VAL A 290 11.29 66.11 -4.96
CA VAL A 290 10.36 67.21 -4.61
C VAL A 290 11.05 68.28 -3.78
N LEU A 291 11.72 67.91 -2.69
CA LEU A 291 12.41 68.85 -1.81
C LEU A 291 13.47 69.70 -2.53
N PRO A 292 14.37 69.13 -3.36
CA PRO A 292 15.30 69.92 -4.15
C PRO A 292 14.61 70.80 -5.19
N ALA A 293 13.54 70.30 -5.83
CA ALA A 293 12.78 71.11 -6.79
C ALA A 293 12.08 72.30 -6.12
N GLU A 294 11.48 72.11 -4.95
CA GLU A 294 10.89 73.18 -4.14
C GLU A 294 11.95 74.16 -3.65
N ALA A 295 13.08 73.66 -3.15
CA ALA A 295 14.21 74.50 -2.73
C ALA A 295 14.74 75.35 -3.90
N ASN A 296 14.88 74.75 -5.10
CA ASN A 296 15.29 75.46 -6.31
C ASN A 296 14.26 76.50 -6.75
N LYS A 297 12.96 76.17 -6.70
CA LYS A 297 11.88 77.10 -7.01
C LYS A 297 11.93 78.31 -6.08
N VAL A 298 12.04 78.08 -4.77
CA VAL A 298 12.13 79.14 -3.76
C VAL A 298 13.40 79.97 -3.95
N ALA A 299 14.54 79.32 -4.23
CA ALA A 299 15.79 80.02 -4.54
C ALA A 299 15.64 80.93 -5.78
N GLN A 300 15.02 80.45 -6.85
CA GLN A 300 14.74 81.25 -8.05
C GLN A 300 13.80 82.41 -7.75
N GLU A 301 12.76 82.22 -6.96
CA GLU A 301 11.87 83.30 -6.52
C GLU A 301 12.63 84.39 -5.74
N PHE A 302 13.57 84.00 -4.87
CA PHE A 302 14.41 84.94 -4.14
C PHE A 302 15.39 85.68 -5.07
N VAL A 303 16.03 84.99 -6.01
CA VAL A 303 16.92 85.62 -7.01
C VAL A 303 16.12 86.63 -7.84
N ALA A 304 14.97 86.23 -8.38
CA ALA A 304 14.10 87.11 -9.18
C ALA A 304 13.60 88.33 -8.38
N ARG A 305 13.26 88.15 -7.09
CA ARG A 305 12.92 89.28 -6.21
C ARG A 305 14.10 90.20 -5.97
N GLY A 306 15.31 89.65 -5.80
CA GLY A 306 16.54 90.42 -5.66
C GLY A 306 16.86 91.24 -6.91
N GLU A 307 16.77 90.62 -8.09
CA GLU A 307 16.94 91.31 -9.38
C GLU A 307 15.89 92.41 -9.57
N ALA A 308 14.62 92.10 -9.31
CA ALA A 308 13.54 93.09 -9.39
C ALA A 308 13.74 94.27 -8.41
N ALA A 309 14.23 94.00 -7.20
CA ALA A 309 14.57 95.04 -6.23
C ALA A 309 15.76 95.89 -6.71
N SER A 310 16.80 95.27 -7.26
CA SER A 310 17.96 95.98 -7.81
C SER A 310 17.57 96.88 -8.99
N ILE A 311 16.76 96.38 -9.92
CA ILE A 311 16.25 97.17 -11.05
C ILE A 311 15.37 98.32 -10.55
N ARG A 312 14.50 98.08 -9.56
CA ARG A 312 13.66 99.13 -8.99
C ARG A 312 14.50 100.22 -8.33
N GLU A 313 15.51 99.85 -7.56
CA GLU A 313 16.39 100.79 -6.87
C GLU A 313 17.28 101.56 -7.85
N GLN A 314 17.86 100.87 -8.84
CA GLN A 314 18.59 101.51 -9.93
C GLN A 314 17.71 102.46 -10.73
N GLY A 315 16.45 102.07 -11.01
CA GLY A 315 15.47 102.92 -11.67
C GLY A 315 15.15 104.17 -10.84
N SER A 316 15.00 104.04 -9.52
CA SER A 316 14.78 105.16 -8.61
C SER A 316 16.01 106.09 -8.56
N ALA A 317 17.20 105.53 -8.37
CA ALA A 317 18.45 106.29 -8.35
C ALA A 317 18.71 107.01 -9.68
N MET A 318 18.42 106.37 -10.81
CA MET A 318 18.56 106.96 -12.13
C MET A 318 17.52 108.07 -12.37
N ALA A 319 16.28 107.89 -11.91
CA ALA A 319 15.26 108.94 -11.93
C ALA A 319 15.69 110.16 -11.08
N GLU A 320 16.25 109.93 -9.89
CA GLU A 320 16.77 111.00 -9.04
C GLU A 320 17.98 111.70 -9.68
N ALA A 321 18.91 110.94 -10.27
CA ALA A 321 20.04 111.48 -11.01
C ALA A 321 19.61 112.31 -12.22
N PHE A 322 18.62 111.85 -12.99
CA PHE A 322 18.04 112.61 -14.11
C PHE A 322 17.33 113.88 -13.63
N THR A 323 16.66 113.84 -12.48
CA THR A 323 16.01 115.01 -11.90
C THR A 323 17.06 116.07 -11.54
N ARG A 324 18.16 115.68 -10.87
CA ARG A 324 19.27 116.60 -10.57
C ARG A 324 19.96 117.13 -11.83
N LEU A 325 20.14 116.30 -12.85
CA LEU A 325 20.67 116.74 -14.15
C LEU A 325 19.74 117.76 -14.81
N HIS A 326 18.43 117.52 -14.77
CA HIS A 326 17.43 118.42 -15.32
C HIS A 326 17.37 119.76 -14.57
N GLU A 327 17.52 119.74 -13.25
CA GLU A 327 17.66 120.96 -12.42
C GLU A 327 18.93 121.73 -12.81
N ALA A 328 20.08 121.05 -12.94
CA ALA A 328 21.32 121.65 -13.41
C ALA A 328 21.20 122.24 -14.83
N TRP A 329 20.46 121.59 -15.73
CA TRP A 329 20.15 122.12 -17.06
C TRP A 329 19.26 123.37 -17.03
N ARG A 330 18.29 123.44 -16.10
CA ARG A 330 17.50 124.66 -15.91
C ARG A 330 18.32 125.82 -15.34
N GLU A 331 19.30 125.52 -14.50
CA GLU A 331 20.18 126.52 -13.89
C GLU A 331 21.25 127.04 -14.88
N ALA A 332 21.79 126.18 -15.73
CA ALA A 332 22.90 126.51 -16.63
C ALA A 332 22.51 127.19 -17.97
N GLY A 333 21.22 127.42 -18.23
CA GLY A 333 20.74 128.20 -19.39
C GLY A 333 21.17 127.65 -20.75
N SER A 334 20.97 128.41 -21.83
CA SER A 334 21.19 128.00 -23.24
C SER A 334 22.62 127.53 -23.59
N ASN A 335 23.56 127.60 -22.64
CA ASN A 335 24.96 127.18 -22.83
C ASN A 335 25.29 125.84 -22.14
N ALA A 336 24.37 125.24 -21.38
CA ALA A 336 24.59 123.97 -20.69
C ALA A 336 24.74 122.78 -21.64
N LEU A 337 23.91 122.76 -22.68
CA LEU A 337 23.88 121.68 -23.68
C LEU A 337 25.18 121.68 -24.51
N SER A 338 25.74 122.85 -24.79
CA SER A 338 26.96 123.03 -25.58
C SER A 338 28.21 122.59 -24.81
N VAL A 339 28.32 122.85 -23.51
CA VAL A 339 29.45 122.37 -22.69
C VAL A 339 29.40 120.85 -22.51
N TYR A 340 28.22 120.27 -22.29
CA TYR A 340 28.07 118.82 -22.20
C TYR A 340 28.27 118.12 -23.55
N LEU A 341 27.83 118.72 -24.67
CA LEU A 341 28.14 118.21 -26.00
C LEU A 341 29.64 118.19 -26.26
N ILE A 342 30.39 119.19 -25.79
CA ILE A 342 31.85 119.21 -25.94
C ILE A 342 32.50 118.07 -25.14
N GLU A 343 32.01 117.79 -23.92
CA GLU A 343 32.51 116.70 -23.09
C GLU A 343 32.16 115.30 -23.64
N ASP A 344 30.96 115.14 -24.20
CA ASP A 344 30.52 113.89 -24.82
C ASP A 344 30.92 113.76 -26.30
N ILE A 345 31.41 114.84 -26.95
CA ILE A 345 32.00 114.79 -28.30
C ILE A 345 33.21 113.85 -28.32
N ASP A 346 34.03 113.80 -27.26
CA ASP A 346 35.15 112.85 -27.19
C ASP A 346 34.64 111.39 -27.11
N LYS A 347 33.55 111.13 -26.39
CA LYS A 347 32.94 109.79 -26.30
C LYS A 347 32.26 109.38 -27.60
N LEU A 348 31.60 110.33 -28.27
CA LEU A 348 30.98 110.13 -29.59
C LEU A 348 32.04 109.93 -30.67
N LEU A 349 33.14 110.70 -30.65
CA LEU A 349 34.30 110.52 -31.52
C LEU A 349 34.98 109.18 -31.29
N LYS A 350 35.19 108.75 -30.03
CA LYS A 350 35.72 107.40 -29.73
C LYS A 350 34.80 106.29 -30.23
N ARG A 351 33.48 106.37 -30.01
CA ARG A 351 32.54 105.36 -30.53
C ARG A 351 32.43 105.36 -32.06
N ALA A 352 32.53 106.52 -32.70
CA ALA A 352 32.59 106.63 -34.15
C ALA A 352 33.92 106.09 -34.72
N ALA A 353 35.04 106.38 -34.05
CA ALA A 353 36.36 105.84 -34.38
C ALA A 353 36.42 104.31 -34.19
N ASP A 354 35.82 103.76 -33.13
CA ASP A 354 35.65 102.31 -32.95
C ASP A 354 34.77 101.69 -34.04
N GLY A 355 33.73 102.42 -34.47
CA GLY A 355 32.87 102.02 -35.60
C GLY A 355 33.63 101.95 -36.92
N ILE A 356 34.55 102.88 -37.17
CA ILE A 356 35.43 102.89 -38.36
C ILE A 356 36.53 101.83 -38.24
N ALA A 357 37.12 101.65 -37.06
CA ALA A 357 38.14 100.62 -36.80
C ALA A 357 37.60 99.18 -36.94
N ARG A 358 36.28 98.98 -36.75
CA ARG A 358 35.59 97.71 -37.03
C ARG A 358 35.38 97.43 -38.53
N VAL A 359 35.64 98.39 -39.42
CA VAL A 359 35.61 98.17 -40.88
C VAL A 359 37.01 97.73 -41.33
N GLN A 360 37.38 96.48 -41.04
CA GLN A 360 38.48 95.81 -41.72
C GLN A 360 37.97 95.30 -43.07
N VAL A 361 38.31 96.00 -44.17
CA VAL A 361 38.01 95.52 -45.53
C VAL A 361 39.03 94.45 -45.89
N GLU A 362 38.72 93.19 -45.61
CA GLU A 362 39.63 92.05 -45.86
C GLU A 362 39.84 91.74 -47.35
N ASN A 363 38.95 92.16 -48.25
CA ASN A 363 39.14 92.04 -49.70
C ASN A 363 38.38 93.14 -50.45
N LEU A 364 39.11 93.95 -51.22
CA LEU A 364 38.55 94.97 -52.11
C LEU A 364 38.68 94.47 -53.56
N ASN A 365 37.63 93.88 -54.10
CA ASN A 365 37.59 93.49 -55.52
C ASN A 365 37.11 94.69 -56.35
N VAL A 366 38.07 95.41 -56.94
CA VAL A 366 37.78 96.49 -57.88
C VAL A 366 37.64 95.89 -59.27
N ILE A 367 36.41 95.88 -59.80
CA ILE A 367 36.16 95.52 -61.20
C ILE A 367 36.41 96.78 -62.02
N ASP A 368 37.57 96.84 -62.68
CA ASP A 368 37.92 97.88 -63.65
C ASP A 368 37.23 97.58 -64.98
N SER A 369 36.59 98.59 -65.57
CA SER A 369 36.04 98.52 -66.94
C SER A 369 37.06 98.95 -68.01
N GLY A 370 38.33 99.16 -67.62
CA GLY A 370 39.46 99.27 -68.54
C GLY A 370 39.94 100.70 -68.80
N GLU A 371 39.70 101.65 -67.88
CA GLU A 371 40.18 103.04 -68.04
C GLU A 371 41.08 103.54 -66.89
N GLY A 372 41.51 102.69 -65.95
CA GLY A 372 42.64 102.98 -65.05
C GLY A 372 42.52 104.20 -64.13
N LYS A 373 41.33 104.81 -64.01
CA LYS A 373 41.09 106.05 -63.23
C LYS A 373 40.29 105.84 -61.94
N THR A 374 39.87 104.62 -61.64
CA THR A 374 39.02 104.29 -60.47
C THR A 374 39.75 104.47 -59.13
N LEU A 375 41.04 104.16 -59.06
CA LEU A 375 41.84 104.38 -57.86
C LEU A 375 42.07 105.87 -57.57
N SER A 376 42.21 106.69 -58.62
CA SER A 376 42.44 108.14 -58.50
C SER A 376 41.17 108.88 -58.08
N ALA A 377 40.00 108.47 -58.57
CA ALA A 377 38.71 109.01 -58.15
C ALA A 377 38.39 108.70 -56.67
N TYR A 378 38.83 107.55 -56.16
CA TYR A 378 38.65 107.19 -54.74
C TYR A 378 39.59 107.98 -53.82
N VAL A 379 40.85 108.16 -54.19
CA VAL A 379 41.80 108.96 -53.40
C VAL A 379 41.41 110.45 -53.39
N ALA A 380 40.82 110.96 -54.49
CA ALA A 380 40.30 112.32 -54.55
C ALA A 380 38.96 112.52 -53.81
N ALA A 381 38.21 111.45 -53.50
CA ALA A 381 36.95 111.54 -52.78
C ALA A 381 37.11 111.83 -51.28
N TYR A 382 38.26 111.48 -50.69
CA TYR A 382 38.50 111.67 -49.26
C TYR A 382 38.52 113.14 -48.82
N PRO A 383 39.25 114.06 -49.49
CA PRO A 383 39.20 115.48 -49.16
C PRO A 383 37.78 116.09 -49.32
N ALA A 384 37.06 115.72 -50.39
CA ALA A 384 35.73 116.25 -50.68
C ALA A 384 34.65 115.80 -49.68
N MET A 385 34.73 114.56 -49.19
CA MET A 385 33.86 114.04 -48.13
C MET A 385 34.11 114.76 -46.80
N MET A 386 35.38 115.12 -46.52
CA MET A 386 35.73 115.84 -45.30
C MET A 386 35.23 117.29 -45.34
N GLU A 387 35.26 117.93 -46.50
CA GLU A 387 34.71 119.28 -46.73
C GLU A 387 33.19 119.31 -46.49
N THR A 388 32.46 118.31 -46.97
CA THR A 388 31.00 118.20 -46.72
C THR A 388 30.66 117.95 -45.26
N VAL A 389 31.49 117.22 -44.53
CA VAL A 389 31.33 117.02 -43.08
C VAL A 389 31.60 118.33 -42.32
N PHE A 390 32.67 119.06 -42.67
CA PHE A 390 32.95 120.36 -42.05
C PHE A 390 31.86 121.40 -42.33
N ASP A 391 31.31 121.45 -43.54
CA ASP A 391 30.16 122.30 -43.87
C ASP A 391 28.88 121.90 -43.11
N ALA A 392 28.62 120.60 -42.96
CA ALA A 392 27.47 120.12 -42.19
C ALA A 392 27.59 120.49 -40.70
N VAL A 393 28.81 120.42 -40.14
CA VAL A 393 29.09 120.88 -38.77
C VAL A 393 28.87 122.39 -38.66
N LYS A 394 29.46 123.19 -39.55
CA LYS A 394 29.28 124.66 -39.58
C LYS A 394 27.81 125.06 -39.63
N ARG A 395 26.99 124.39 -40.45
CA ARG A 395 25.55 124.69 -40.58
C ARG A 395 24.72 124.30 -39.35
N THR A 396 25.13 123.28 -38.62
CA THR A 396 24.34 122.72 -37.51
C THR A 396 24.76 123.29 -36.15
N THR A 397 26.04 123.64 -35.98
CA THR A 397 26.58 124.15 -34.72
C THR A 397 27.10 125.59 -34.81
N GLY A 398 27.28 126.16 -36.00
CA GLY A 398 27.78 127.52 -36.22
C GLY A 398 29.31 127.66 -36.15
N ILE A 399 30.06 126.57 -35.97
CA ILE A 399 31.51 126.57 -35.75
C ILE A 399 32.25 126.32 -37.07
N ASP A 400 33.13 127.24 -37.49
CA ASP A 400 33.93 127.16 -38.73
C ASP A 400 35.33 126.61 -38.47
N ILE A 401 35.47 125.28 -38.56
CA ILE A 401 36.73 124.58 -38.27
C ILE A 401 37.82 124.90 -39.32
N ALA A 402 37.45 125.20 -40.57
CA ALA A 402 38.40 125.52 -41.63
C ALA A 402 38.96 126.94 -41.48
N GLY A 403 38.13 127.91 -41.08
CA GLY A 403 38.55 129.28 -40.78
C GLY A 403 39.51 129.37 -39.59
N GLU A 404 39.23 128.61 -38.51
CA GLU A 404 40.02 128.64 -37.27
C GLU A 404 41.44 128.06 -37.42
N ILE A 405 41.63 127.12 -38.36
CA ILE A 405 42.94 126.50 -38.65
C ILE A 405 43.78 127.37 -39.61
N SER A 406 43.14 128.24 -40.39
CA SER A 406 43.77 129.05 -41.45
C SER A 406 44.26 130.44 -41.00
N GLY A 407 43.94 130.86 -39.78
CA GLY A 407 44.62 131.99 -39.10
C GLY A 407 44.37 133.40 -39.65
N THR A 408 43.24 133.68 -40.31
CA THR A 408 42.87 135.04 -40.74
C THR A 408 41.62 135.52 -40.00
N ASN A 409 41.81 136.30 -38.94
CA ASN A 409 40.74 136.95 -38.18
C ASN A 409 40.00 137.99 -39.02
N HIS A 410 38.67 137.87 -39.12
CA HIS A 410 37.80 138.94 -39.57
C HIS A 410 36.72 139.21 -38.51
N THR A 411 36.97 140.24 -37.70
CA THR A 411 35.99 140.84 -36.80
C THR A 411 35.07 141.76 -37.62
N PRO A 412 33.73 141.69 -37.53
CA PRO A 412 32.87 142.73 -38.07
C PRO A 412 32.65 143.84 -37.01
N GLU A 413 32.93 145.07 -37.43
CA GLU A 413 32.65 146.32 -36.71
C GLU A 413 31.14 146.58 -36.56
N LYS A 414 30.81 147.38 -35.54
CA LYS A 414 29.53 148.06 -35.38
C LYS A 414 29.37 149.13 -36.45
N GLU A 415 28.22 149.18 -37.11
CA GLU A 415 27.66 150.44 -37.62
C GLU A 415 26.17 150.53 -37.31
N GLU A 416 25.77 151.76 -37.05
CA GLU A 416 24.55 152.22 -36.45
C GLU A 416 23.83 153.12 -37.47
N GLN A 417 22.49 153.11 -37.40
CA GLN A 417 21.52 154.13 -37.86
C GLN A 417 20.91 154.12 -39.29
N SER A 418 19.59 154.38 -39.26
CA SER A 418 18.76 155.14 -40.22
C SER A 418 18.04 154.38 -41.35
N ARG A 419 16.84 153.84 -41.06
CA ARG A 419 15.54 154.49 -41.40
C ARG A 419 14.34 153.73 -40.84
#